data_AF-A0A953YP55-F1
#
_entry.id   AF-A0A953YP55-F1
#
_cell.length_a   1.000
_cell.length_b   1.000
_cell.length_c   1.000
_cell.angle_alpha   90.00
_cell.angle_beta   90.00
_cell.angle_gamma   90.00
#
_symmetry.space_group_name_H-M   'P 1'
#
loop_
_entity.id
_entity.type
_entity.pdbx_description
1 polymer ?
#
loop_
_entity_poly.entity_id
_entity_poly.type
_entity_poly.pdbx_seq_one_letter_code
_entity_poly.pdbx_strand_id
1 'polypeptide(L)'
;MRRHAHMPEDRAAVASGGAAARVSGWLQRHLPKIVVAPSFLAALVFFYGFIIWTAYISLTGSRMLPDYEIEGFDNYVNIWRLSRWNTAVENLAIFGILFIGMSMVVGCILAVLLDQRIRA
;
A
#
# COMPACT_ATOMS: atom_id res chain seq x y z
N MET A 1 43.39 -12.53 61.32
CA MET A 1 43.20 -13.67 60.40
C MET A 1 41.99 -13.39 59.53
N ARG A 2 42.19 -13.25 58.20
CA ARG A 2 41.23 -13.12 57.09
C ARG A 2 40.08 -12.09 57.18
N ARG A 3 40.42 -10.82 56.93
CA ARG A 3 39.55 -9.94 56.11
C ARG A 3 39.90 -10.23 54.65
N HIS A 4 39.18 -11.13 53.97
CA HIS A 4 39.20 -11.20 52.51
C HIS A 4 38.07 -10.33 51.97
N ALA A 5 38.44 -9.12 51.56
CA ALA A 5 37.65 -8.32 50.65
C ALA A 5 37.76 -8.93 49.24
N HIS A 6 36.81 -9.79 48.89
CA HIS A 6 36.36 -10.06 47.52
C HIS A 6 34.87 -9.68 47.57
N MET A 7 34.29 -8.82 46.74
CA MET A 7 34.33 -8.86 45.28
C MET A 7 33.60 -7.60 44.74
N PRO A 8 34.29 -6.62 44.13
CA PRO A 8 33.66 -5.52 43.39
C PRO A 8 33.37 -5.87 41.90
N GLU A 9 33.77 -7.05 41.43
CA GLU A 9 33.80 -7.40 40.00
C GLU A 9 32.45 -7.90 39.45
N ASP A 10 31.61 -8.54 40.28
CA ASP A 10 30.32 -9.10 39.85
C ASP A 10 29.29 -8.04 39.46
N ARG A 11 29.34 -6.86 40.09
CA ARG A 11 28.37 -5.79 39.84
C ARG A 11 28.66 -5.04 38.54
N ALA A 12 29.92 -4.97 38.13
CA ALA A 12 30.35 -4.33 36.90
C ALA A 12 29.98 -5.17 35.66
N ALA A 13 30.08 -6.50 35.75
CA ALA A 13 29.74 -7.42 34.66
C ALA A 13 28.21 -7.51 34.39
N VAL A 14 27.38 -7.43 35.43
CA VAL A 14 25.91 -7.46 35.29
C VAL A 14 25.38 -6.14 34.71
N ALA A 15 26.02 -5.01 35.02
CA ALA A 15 25.63 -3.69 34.51
C ALA A 15 25.90 -3.51 33.00
N SER A 16 27.01 -4.08 32.50
CA SER A 16 27.36 -4.00 31.06
C SER A 16 26.50 -4.93 30.20
N GLY A 17 26.12 -6.11 30.70
CA GLY A 17 25.23 -7.04 30.01
C GLY A 17 23.81 -6.51 29.79
N GLY A 18 23.27 -5.73 30.73
CA GLY A 18 21.92 -5.17 30.64
C GLY A 18 21.77 -4.02 29.62
N ALA A 19 22.81 -3.19 29.45
CA ALA A 19 22.77 -2.07 28.52
C ALA A 19 22.85 -2.54 27.06
N ALA A 20 23.78 -3.46 26.74
CA ALA A 20 23.91 -4.03 25.41
C ALA A 20 22.66 -4.84 25.00
N ALA A 21 22.08 -5.61 25.93
CA ALA A 21 20.85 -6.36 25.70
C ALA A 21 19.63 -5.44 25.46
N ARG A 22 19.54 -4.30 26.16
CA ARG A 22 18.47 -3.29 25.94
C ARG A 22 18.57 -2.61 24.57
N VAL A 23 19.78 -2.28 24.13
CA VAL A 23 20.02 -1.68 22.80
C VAL A 23 19.71 -2.69 21.68
N SER A 24 20.13 -3.95 21.85
CA SER A 24 19.81 -5.03 20.90
C SER A 24 18.30 -5.26 20.79
N GLY A 25 17.57 -5.30 21.91
CA GLY A 25 16.12 -5.46 21.92
C GLY A 25 15.36 -4.27 21.31
N TRP A 26 15.84 -3.04 21.47
CA TRP A 26 15.25 -1.86 20.83
C TRP A 26 15.48 -1.85 19.31
N LEU A 27 16.69 -2.21 18.88
CA LEU A 27 17.08 -2.26 17.49
C LEU A 27 16.35 -3.39 16.76
N GLN A 28 16.24 -4.60 17.33
CA GLN A 28 15.44 -5.68 16.75
C GLN A 28 13.96 -5.31 16.57
N ARG A 29 13.41 -4.49 17.47
CA ARG A 29 12.01 -4.05 17.41
C ARG A 29 11.75 -2.94 16.38
N HIS A 30 12.77 -2.15 16.03
CA HIS A 30 12.67 -1.03 15.08
C HIS A 30 13.35 -1.29 13.73
N LEU A 31 14.26 -2.26 13.64
CA LEU A 31 14.97 -2.67 12.42
C LEU A 31 14.02 -2.97 11.26
N PRO A 32 12.96 -3.80 11.43
CA PRO A 32 12.04 -4.07 10.34
C PRO A 32 11.35 -2.80 9.82
N LYS A 33 11.05 -1.84 10.71
CA LYS A 33 10.41 -0.58 10.34
C LYS A 33 11.38 0.32 9.58
N ILE A 34 12.64 0.42 10.02
CA ILE A 34 13.64 1.29 9.39
C ILE A 34 14.04 0.75 8.01
N VAL A 35 14.12 -0.57 7.83
CA VAL A 35 14.46 -1.16 6.53
C VAL A 35 13.29 -1.05 5.54
N VAL A 36 12.05 -1.19 6.00
CA VAL A 36 10.86 -1.12 5.13
C VAL A 36 10.44 0.34 4.85
N ALA A 37 10.66 1.26 5.80
CA ALA A 37 10.30 2.68 5.67
C ALA A 37 10.79 3.35 4.37
N PRO A 38 12.04 3.20 3.90
CA PRO A 38 12.50 3.85 2.68
C PRO A 38 11.79 3.31 1.43
N SER A 39 11.60 1.99 1.32
CA SER A 39 10.85 1.40 0.20
C SER A 39 9.38 1.81 0.22
N PHE A 40 8.77 1.85 1.41
CA PHE A 40 7.40 2.30 1.60
C PHE A 40 7.23 3.78 1.22
N LEU A 41 8.14 4.64 1.69
CA LEU A 41 8.14 6.07 1.36
C LEU A 41 8.35 6.29 -0.14
N ALA A 42 9.27 5.56 -0.76
CA ALA A 42 9.48 5.62 -2.21
C ALA A 42 8.22 5.22 -2.98
N ALA A 43 7.55 4.14 -2.55
CA ALA A 43 6.28 3.73 -3.15
C ALA A 43 5.20 4.82 -3.00
N LEU A 44 5.06 5.41 -1.81
CA LEU A 44 4.12 6.51 -1.58
C LEU A 44 4.41 7.70 -2.50
N VAL A 45 5.65 8.19 -2.53
CA VAL A 45 6.03 9.33 -3.37
C VAL A 45 5.78 9.03 -4.84
N PHE A 46 6.11 7.83 -5.29
CA PHE A 46 5.91 7.46 -6.69
C PHE A 46 4.43 7.37 -7.07
N PHE A 47 3.63 6.61 -6.32
CA PHE A 47 2.20 6.45 -6.62
C PHE A 47 1.45 7.77 -6.48
N TYR A 48 1.58 8.44 -5.34
CA TYR A 48 0.82 9.67 -5.09
C TYR A 48 1.36 10.85 -5.90
N GLY A 49 2.67 10.93 -6.11
CA GLY A 49 3.27 11.95 -6.98
C GLY A 49 2.76 11.81 -8.41
N PHE A 50 2.72 10.58 -8.95
CA PHE A 50 2.19 10.34 -10.30
C PHE A 50 0.68 10.60 -10.40
N ILE A 51 -0.10 10.23 -9.38
CA ILE A 51 -1.54 10.53 -9.31
C ILE A 51 -1.78 12.05 -9.31
N ILE A 52 -1.10 12.79 -8.44
CA ILE A 52 -1.25 14.25 -8.34
C ILE A 52 -0.82 14.92 -9.65
N TRP A 53 0.31 14.50 -10.23
CA TRP A 53 0.79 15.03 -11.50
C TRP A 53 -0.20 14.77 -12.63
N THR A 54 -0.71 13.55 -12.75
CA THR A 54 -1.69 13.18 -13.79
C THR A 54 -3.01 13.94 -13.60
N ALA A 55 -3.47 14.09 -12.36
CA ALA A 55 -4.67 14.86 -12.03
C ALA A 55 -4.50 16.36 -12.29
N TYR A 56 -3.29 16.91 -12.07
CA TYR A 56 -2.99 18.29 -12.41
C TYR A 56 -3.06 18.50 -13.93
N ILE A 57 -2.44 17.61 -14.71
CA ILE A 57 -2.48 17.69 -16.17
C ILE A 57 -3.89 17.45 -16.73
N SER A 58 -4.73 16.60 -16.12
CA SER A 58 -6.08 16.37 -16.63
C SER A 58 -7.01 17.59 -16.51
N LEU A 59 -6.62 18.61 -15.76
CA LEU A 59 -7.30 19.92 -15.66
C LEU A 59 -6.79 20.96 -16.67
N THR A 60 -5.74 20.63 -17.43
CA THR A 60 -5.17 21.51 -18.47
C THR A 60 -5.80 21.25 -19.84
N GLY A 61 -5.69 22.22 -20.75
CA GLY A 61 -6.40 22.20 -22.02
C GLY A 61 -6.06 21.05 -22.96
N SER A 62 -7.09 20.46 -23.58
CA SER A 62 -6.95 19.35 -24.55
C SER A 62 -6.67 19.86 -25.96
N ARG A 63 -5.48 20.44 -26.21
CA ARG A 63 -5.02 20.88 -27.54
C ARG A 63 -3.80 20.07 -28.00
N MET A 64 -3.59 19.99 -29.32
CA MET A 64 -2.43 19.29 -29.91
C MET A 64 -1.08 19.95 -29.58
N LEU A 65 -1.09 21.22 -29.17
CA LEU A 65 0.06 21.94 -28.62
C LEU A 65 -0.17 22.12 -27.11
N PRO A 66 0.83 21.85 -26.24
CA PRO A 66 0.67 22.00 -24.80
C PRO A 66 0.35 23.44 -24.44
N ASP A 67 -0.79 23.64 -23.78
CA ASP A 67 -1.17 24.88 -23.13
C ASP A 67 -1.34 24.60 -21.63
N TYR A 68 -0.59 25.31 -20.80
CA TYR A 68 -0.62 25.13 -19.34
C TYR A 68 -1.68 26.01 -18.67
N GLU A 69 -2.64 26.53 -19.45
CA GLU A 69 -3.81 27.22 -18.92
C GLU A 69 -4.76 26.21 -18.24
N ILE A 70 -5.13 26.50 -17.00
CA ILE A 70 -6.03 25.66 -16.21
C ILE A 70 -7.46 25.93 -16.69
N GLU A 71 -7.96 25.10 -17.61
CA GLU A 71 -9.34 25.15 -18.13
C GLU A 71 -10.35 24.54 -17.14
N GLY A 72 -9.89 23.86 -16.09
CA GLY A 72 -10.74 23.33 -15.02
C GLY A 72 -11.44 22.03 -15.42
N PHE A 73 -12.74 21.92 -15.12
CA PHE A 73 -13.50 20.67 -15.27
C PHE A 73 -14.28 20.56 -16.60
N ASP A 74 -14.18 21.55 -17.48
CA ASP A 74 -14.94 21.57 -18.74
C ASP A 74 -14.60 20.37 -19.64
N ASN A 75 -13.35 19.92 -19.62
CA ASN A 75 -12.91 18.71 -20.32
C ASN A 75 -13.69 17.46 -19.89
N TYR A 76 -14.02 17.32 -18.60
CA TYR A 76 -14.82 16.20 -18.11
C TYR A 76 -16.27 16.30 -18.56
N VAL A 77 -16.88 17.48 -18.46
CA VAL A 77 -18.26 17.73 -18.90
C VAL A 77 -18.40 17.45 -20.40
N ASN A 78 -17.42 17.84 -21.20
CA ASN A 78 -17.41 17.60 -22.63
C ASN A 78 -17.39 16.11 -22.96
N ILE A 79 -16.60 15.30 -22.25
CA ILE A 79 -16.56 13.84 -22.45
C ILE A 79 -17.94 13.21 -22.20
N TRP A 80 -18.65 13.64 -21.15
CA TRP A 80 -20.00 13.14 -20.85
C TRP A 80 -21.05 13.46 -21.94
N ARG A 81 -20.81 14.49 -22.75
CA ARG A 81 -21.69 14.82 -23.89
C ARG A 81 -21.44 13.94 -25.12
N LEU A 82 -20.33 13.20 -25.17
CA LEU A 82 -20.05 12.31 -26.29
C LEU A 82 -20.89 11.02 -26.18
N SER A 83 -21.70 10.75 -27.20
CA SER A 83 -22.51 9.52 -27.27
C SER A 83 -21.66 8.25 -27.09
N ARG A 84 -20.48 8.20 -27.74
CA ARG A 84 -19.53 7.09 -27.61
C ARG A 84 -19.07 6.83 -26.18
N TRP A 85 -18.91 7.88 -25.37
CA TRP A 85 -18.48 7.74 -23.98
C TRP A 85 -19.57 7.06 -23.17
N ASN A 86 -20.82 7.53 -23.32
CA ASN A 86 -21.96 6.95 -22.63
C ASN A 86 -22.14 5.45 -22.99
N THR A 87 -22.06 5.10 -24.27
CA THR A 87 -22.12 3.68 -24.69
C THR A 87 -20.97 2.85 -24.11
N ALA A 88 -19.75 3.39 -24.08
CA ALA A 88 -18.60 2.69 -23.50
C ALA A 88 -18.77 2.47 -21.98
N VAL A 89 -19.26 3.46 -21.25
CA VAL A 89 -19.54 3.36 -19.80
C VAL A 89 -20.65 2.36 -19.52
N GLU A 90 -21.72 2.37 -20.30
CA GLU A 90 -22.83 1.40 -20.18
C GLU A 90 -22.34 -0.03 -20.43
N ASN A 91 -21.59 -0.25 -21.51
CA ASN A 91 -21.00 -1.56 -21.80
C ASN A 91 -20.04 -2.02 -20.70
N LEU A 92 -19.20 -1.12 -20.18
CA LEU A 92 -18.28 -1.42 -19.07
C LEU A 92 -19.05 -1.82 -17.81
N ALA A 93 -20.14 -1.11 -17.48
CA ALA A 93 -20.97 -1.42 -16.32
C ALA A 93 -21.66 -2.78 -16.48
N ILE A 94 -22.28 -3.05 -17.63
CA ILE A 94 -22.95 -4.32 -17.92
C ILE A 94 -21.93 -5.47 -17.85
N PHE A 95 -20.81 -5.36 -18.56
CA PHE A 95 -19.77 -6.39 -18.57
C PHE A 95 -19.16 -6.60 -17.18
N GLY A 96 -18.83 -5.52 -16.47
CA GLY A 96 -18.23 -5.59 -15.14
C GLY A 96 -19.13 -6.28 -14.11
N ILE A 97 -20.41 -5.90 -14.06
CA ILE A 97 -21.38 -6.49 -13.12
C ILE A 97 -21.61 -7.97 -13.45
N LEU A 98 -21.83 -8.31 -14.72
CA LEU A 98 -22.03 -9.70 -15.14
C LEU A 98 -20.78 -10.55 -14.84
N PHE A 99 -19.59 -10.03 -15.09
CA PHE A 99 -18.33 -10.74 -14.82
C PHE A 99 -18.11 -10.97 -13.33
N ILE A 100 -18.31 -9.96 -12.49
CA ILE A 100 -18.19 -10.10 -11.03
C ILE A 100 -19.22 -11.10 -10.52
N GLY A 101 -20.48 -10.99 -10.94
CA GLY A 101 -21.55 -11.91 -10.53
C GLY A 101 -21.24 -13.35 -10.91
N MET A 102 -20.84 -13.59 -12.17
CA MET A 102 -20.53 -14.93 -12.68
C MET A 102 -19.28 -15.52 -12.02
N SER A 103 -18.21 -14.74 -11.88
CA SER A 103 -16.98 -15.19 -11.20
C SER A 103 -17.22 -15.48 -9.72
N MET A 104 -18.08 -14.71 -9.05
CA MET A 104 -18.47 -14.97 -7.67
C MET A 104 -19.28 -16.27 -7.54
N VAL A 105 -20.26 -16.51 -8.43
CA VAL A 105 -21.01 -17.77 -8.46
C VAL A 105 -20.07 -18.96 -8.69
N VAL A 106 -19.18 -18.87 -9.67
CA VAL A 106 -18.19 -19.92 -9.96
C VAL A 106 -17.25 -20.15 -8.76
N GLY A 107 -16.74 -19.08 -8.17
CA GLY A 107 -15.88 -19.15 -6.98
C GLY A 107 -16.60 -19.79 -5.78
N CYS A 108 -17.88 -19.45 -5.56
CA CYS A 108 -18.69 -20.05 -4.51
C CYS A 108 -18.94 -21.55 -4.76
N ILE A 109 -19.27 -21.95 -5.99
CA ILE A 109 -19.44 -23.36 -6.33
C ILE A 109 -18.14 -24.13 -6.08
N LEU A 110 -17.00 -23.60 -6.54
CA LEU A 110 -15.68 -24.19 -6.29
C LEU A 110 -15.38 -24.30 -4.79
N ALA A 111 -15.70 -23.26 -4.01
CA ALA A 111 -15.53 -23.28 -2.56
C ALA A 111 -16.38 -24.38 -1.89
N VAL A 112 -17.64 -24.54 -2.30
CA VAL A 112 -18.53 -25.60 -1.79
C VAL A 112 -18.02 -26.99 -2.18
N LEU A 113 -17.58 -27.20 -3.42
CA LEU A 113 -17.02 -28.48 -3.86
C LEU A 113 -15.74 -28.83 -3.08
N LEU A 114 -14.91 -27.84 -2.75
CA LEU A 114 -13.73 -28.04 -1.92
C LEU A 114 -14.10 -28.41 -0.49
N ASP A 115 -15.15 -27.80 0.08
CA ASP A 115 -15.65 -28.10 1.43
C ASP A 115 -16.23 -29.52 1.54
N GLN A 116 -16.91 -30.00 0.49
CA GLN A 116 -17.43 -31.36 0.42
C GLN A 116 -16.31 -32.43 0.47
N ARG A 117 -15.11 -32.14 -0.04
CA ARG A 117 -14.00 -33.10 -0.15
C ARG A 117 -13.26 -33.37 1.16
N ILE A 118 -13.46 -32.53 2.19
CA ILE A 118 -12.83 -32.69 3.52
C ILE A 118 -13.73 -33.51 4.47
N ARG A 119 -15.00 -33.70 4.12
CA ARG A 119 -16.01 -34.34 4.98
C ARG A 119 -16.39 -35.77 4.54
N ALA A 120 -15.80 -36.28 3.45
CA ALA A 120 -15.92 -37.67 3.00
C ALA A 120 -14.66 -38.48 3.32
#